data_AF-A0AAW2UNM3-F1
#
_entry.id   AF-A0AAW2UNM3-F1
#
_cell.length_a   1.000
_cell.length_b   1.000
_cell.length_c   1.000
_cell.angle_alpha   90.00
_cell.angle_beta   90.00
_cell.angle_gamma   90.00
#
_symmetry.space_group_name_H-M   'P 1'
#
loop_
_entity.id
_entity.type
_entity.pdbx_description
1 polymer ?
#
loop_
_entity_poly.entity_id
_entity_poly.type
_entity_poly.pdbx_seq_one_letter_code
_entity_poly.pdbx_strand_id
1 'polypeptide(L)'
;MVVSLASATPVFTSTTSSCSSAHVSLPPRFVCGVPSRRRRGLFKNPLRVAAPPSTPVTDISEGDQEKFDLLIETEGSEEIPSSKFSWRDHWYPVSLVEDLNPRYPTPFQLLNRDLVLWFDSSASEWVAFDDKCPHRLAPLSEGRIDENGHLQCSYHGWSFDGCGSCTRIPQAASEGPEARAVKSPRACATRFPTKVSQGLLFVWPDENGWERAQATLPPMLPDDFDKPEFSSVTIQRDLYYGYDTLMENVSDPSHIDFAHHKVVPRWHEHWTSNKVYDGDMIVLQGQEKIFLSQLKDGSGDINQQYTKITFTPTQADRFVLAFRNWLRRHGNSQPEWFGSIDQQPLPSTVLSKRQMLDRFEQHTQKCSSCRSAYTTFQTLQKFLIGATVVCAATAGIPPDMQIRIVLAQWQF
;
A
#
# COMPACT_ATOMS: atom_id res chain seq x y z
N MET A 1 1.58 -2.48 -3.62
CA MET A 1 1.72 -2.45 -5.09
C MET A 1 2.41 -1.15 -5.47
N VAL A 2 3.43 -1.21 -6.32
CA VAL A 2 4.10 -0.02 -6.88
C VAL A 2 3.52 0.20 -8.26
N VAL A 3 2.91 1.36 -8.51
CA VAL A 3 2.36 1.73 -9.82
C VAL A 3 3.18 2.91 -10.32
N SER A 4 3.82 2.76 -11.48
CA SER A 4 4.56 3.83 -12.17
C SER A 4 3.74 4.28 -13.39
N LEU A 5 3.42 5.58 -13.45
CA LEU A 5 2.79 6.21 -14.60
C LEU A 5 3.79 7.22 -15.19
N ALA A 6 4.20 7.02 -16.43
CA ALA A 6 5.06 7.94 -17.16
C ALA A 6 4.27 8.67 -18.24
N SER A 7 4.59 9.94 -18.47
CA SER A 7 3.96 10.74 -19.52
C SER A 7 4.98 11.65 -20.20
N ALA A 8 5.09 11.55 -21.52
CA ALA A 8 5.93 12.42 -22.34
C ALA A 8 5.21 13.77 -22.57
N THR A 9 5.91 14.90 -22.40
CA THR A 9 5.39 16.22 -22.77
C THR A 9 6.12 16.77 -23.99
N PRO A 10 5.41 17.22 -25.06
CA PRO A 10 6.05 17.96 -26.13
C PRO A 10 6.33 19.40 -25.71
N VAL A 11 7.50 19.91 -26.07
CA VAL A 11 7.93 21.29 -25.87
C VAL A 11 7.24 22.17 -26.94
N PHE A 12 6.37 23.09 -26.53
CA PHE A 12 5.83 24.13 -27.40
C PHE A 12 6.46 25.48 -27.09
N THR A 13 7.14 26.05 -28.09
CA THR A 13 7.67 27.42 -28.09
C THR A 13 6.54 28.44 -28.10
N SER A 14 6.59 29.40 -27.17
CA SER A 14 5.60 30.46 -26.98
C SER A 14 5.71 31.55 -28.06
N THR A 15 4.65 31.77 -28.82
CA THR A 15 4.40 33.04 -29.53
C THR A 15 3.26 33.78 -28.85
N THR A 16 3.56 34.98 -28.37
CA THR A 16 2.65 35.90 -27.68
C THR A 16 1.67 36.55 -28.66
N SER A 17 0.36 36.51 -28.36
CA SER A 17 -0.59 37.51 -28.89
C SER A 17 -1.59 37.93 -27.82
N SER A 18 -1.80 39.24 -27.77
CA SER A 18 -2.52 40.06 -26.80
C SER A 18 -4.01 39.74 -26.61
N CYS A 19 -4.46 39.92 -25.37
CA CYS A 19 -5.84 39.84 -24.90
C CYS A 19 -6.57 41.18 -25.10
N SER A 20 -7.85 41.14 -25.51
CA SER A 20 -8.78 42.27 -25.49
C SER A 20 -10.04 41.89 -24.71
N SER A 21 -10.42 42.80 -23.81
CA SER A 21 -11.47 42.71 -22.78
C SER A 21 -12.90 42.70 -23.34
N ALA A 22 -13.82 42.01 -22.67
CA ALA A 22 -15.25 42.31 -22.69
C ALA A 22 -15.92 41.95 -21.35
N HIS A 23 -16.52 42.97 -20.72
CA HIS A 23 -17.44 42.92 -19.58
C HIS A 23 -18.83 42.41 -20.00
N VAL A 24 -19.55 41.69 -19.12
CA VAL A 24 -21.04 41.71 -18.91
C VAL A 24 -21.34 40.87 -17.64
N SER A 25 -21.68 41.47 -16.49
CA SER A 25 -23.03 41.73 -15.89
C SER A 25 -23.64 40.58 -15.04
N LEU A 26 -23.90 40.87 -13.75
CA LEU A 26 -24.58 40.03 -12.74
C LEU A 26 -26.08 40.40 -12.58
N PRO A 27 -26.96 39.48 -12.13
CA PRO A 27 -28.25 39.81 -11.53
C PRO A 27 -28.34 39.42 -10.02
N PRO A 28 -29.42 39.82 -9.30
CA PRO A 28 -29.31 40.38 -7.94
C PRO A 28 -29.66 39.47 -6.75
N ARG A 29 -29.34 40.01 -5.56
CA ARG A 29 -29.55 39.50 -4.19
C ARG A 29 -31.03 39.35 -3.81
N PHE A 30 -31.35 38.30 -3.04
CA PHE A 30 -32.54 38.22 -2.19
C PHE A 30 -32.16 38.05 -0.71
N VAL A 31 -32.97 38.67 0.15
CA VAL A 31 -32.73 39.00 1.57
C VAL A 31 -33.28 37.94 2.52
N CYS A 32 -32.65 37.84 3.70
CA CYS A 32 -32.96 36.98 4.86
C CYS A 32 -34.39 37.06 5.42
N GLY A 33 -34.83 35.94 6.01
CA GLY A 33 -35.88 35.89 7.04
C GLY A 33 -35.78 34.62 7.90
N VAL A 34 -35.67 34.80 9.23
CA VAL A 34 -35.77 33.80 10.33
C VAL A 34 -36.62 34.53 11.39
N PRO A 35 -37.65 33.95 12.05
CA PRO A 35 -37.43 32.97 13.15
C PRO A 35 -38.56 31.97 13.50
N SER A 36 -38.22 30.82 14.12
CA SER A 36 -38.47 30.54 15.55
C SER A 36 -38.32 29.04 15.93
N ARG A 37 -37.99 28.81 17.21
CA ARG A 37 -37.76 27.51 17.90
C ARG A 37 -39.07 26.79 18.26
N ARG A 38 -39.13 25.45 18.14
CA ARG A 38 -39.11 24.51 19.31
C ARG A 38 -39.35 23.03 18.93
N ARG A 39 -38.56 22.19 19.64
CA ARG A 39 -38.79 20.85 20.21
C ARG A 39 -38.42 19.58 19.42
N ARG A 40 -37.78 18.70 20.21
CA ARG A 40 -37.15 17.40 19.94
C ARG A 40 -38.15 16.33 19.49
N GLY A 41 -37.71 15.44 18.60
CA GLY A 41 -38.40 14.20 18.28
C GLY A 41 -37.54 13.27 17.43
N LEU A 42 -37.20 12.13 18.02
CA LEU A 42 -36.53 10.92 17.54
C LEU A 42 -36.44 10.62 16.03
N PHE A 43 -35.25 10.12 15.66
CA PHE A 43 -34.91 9.36 14.45
C PHE A 43 -35.99 8.36 14.03
N LYS A 44 -36.32 8.38 12.72
CA LYS A 44 -36.65 7.22 11.86
C LYS A 44 -36.79 7.72 10.42
N ASN A 45 -35.74 7.59 9.62
CA ASN A 45 -35.84 7.69 8.17
C ASN A 45 -36.18 6.30 7.62
N PRO A 46 -37.33 6.10 6.94
CA PRO A 46 -37.51 4.96 6.06
C PRO A 46 -36.82 5.27 4.71
N LEU A 47 -35.89 4.41 4.29
CA LEU A 47 -35.38 4.41 2.93
C LEU A 47 -36.55 4.17 1.97
N ARG A 48 -36.80 5.12 1.07
CA ARG A 48 -37.60 4.94 -0.13
C ARG A 48 -36.69 5.10 -1.34
N VAL A 49 -36.50 4.03 -2.10
CA VAL A 49 -36.19 4.11 -3.53
C VAL A 49 -37.19 3.20 -4.23
N ALA A 50 -38.09 3.80 -4.99
CA ALA A 50 -38.91 3.09 -5.97
C ALA A 50 -38.15 3.19 -7.30
N ALA A 51 -37.73 2.05 -7.85
CA ALA A 51 -37.35 1.96 -9.26
C ALA A 51 -38.59 1.50 -10.05
N PRO A 52 -38.87 2.04 -11.25
CA PRO A 52 -39.90 1.51 -12.12
C PRO A 52 -39.47 0.14 -12.69
N PRO A 53 -40.40 -0.78 -12.98
CA PRO A 53 -40.06 -2.06 -13.60
C PRO A 53 -39.59 -1.81 -15.03
N SER A 54 -38.36 -2.21 -15.35
CA SER A 54 -37.86 -2.26 -16.71
C SER A 54 -38.58 -3.39 -17.46
N THR A 55 -39.10 -3.09 -18.65
CA THR A 55 -39.63 -4.09 -19.60
C THR A 55 -38.57 -5.15 -19.93
N PRO A 56 -38.95 -6.43 -20.11
CA PRO A 56 -38.00 -7.46 -20.49
C PRO A 56 -37.48 -7.18 -21.90
N VAL A 57 -36.16 -7.08 -22.05
CA VAL A 57 -35.52 -7.23 -23.35
C VAL A 57 -35.65 -8.71 -23.72
N THR A 58 -36.23 -8.95 -24.89
CA THR A 58 -36.45 -10.27 -25.48
C THR A 58 -35.15 -11.05 -25.65
N ASP A 59 -35.22 -12.31 -25.23
CA ASP A 59 -34.34 -13.46 -25.46
C ASP A 59 -33.01 -13.23 -26.18
N ILE A 60 -31.92 -13.31 -25.41
CA ILE A 60 -30.67 -13.89 -25.91
C ILE A 60 -30.87 -15.40 -25.76
N SER A 61 -30.93 -16.12 -26.88
CA SER A 61 -31.12 -17.57 -26.87
C SER A 61 -29.98 -18.27 -26.13
N GLU A 62 -30.29 -19.30 -25.34
CA GLU A 62 -29.34 -20.15 -24.59
C GLU A 62 -28.13 -20.61 -25.43
N GLY A 63 -28.28 -20.70 -26.76
CA GLY A 63 -27.21 -21.07 -27.69
C GLY A 63 -26.07 -20.06 -27.85
N ASP A 64 -26.26 -18.78 -27.52
CA ASP A 64 -25.18 -17.78 -27.59
C ASP A 64 -24.26 -17.81 -26.36
N GLN A 65 -24.79 -18.22 -25.20
CA GLN A 65 -24.05 -18.42 -23.96
C GLN A 65 -23.17 -19.69 -24.05
N GLU A 66 -23.75 -20.81 -24.51
CA GLU A 66 -22.98 -22.05 -24.74
C GLU A 66 -21.88 -21.85 -25.79
N LYS A 67 -22.14 -21.08 -26.84
CA LYS A 67 -21.14 -20.78 -27.87
C LYS A 67 -20.00 -19.91 -27.36
N PHE A 68 -20.26 -19.02 -26.40
CA PHE A 68 -19.22 -18.21 -25.76
C PHE A 68 -18.37 -19.04 -24.78
N ASP A 69 -18.99 -19.92 -24.01
CA ASP A 69 -18.28 -20.86 -23.13
C ASP A 69 -17.44 -21.87 -23.94
N LEU A 70 -17.97 -22.39 -25.06
CA LEU A 70 -17.25 -23.28 -25.98
C LEU A 70 -16.06 -22.63 -26.68
N LEU A 71 -16.16 -21.35 -27.05
CA LEU A 71 -15.05 -20.60 -27.67
C LEU A 71 -13.89 -20.36 -26.69
N ILE A 72 -14.17 -20.22 -25.39
CA ILE A 72 -13.15 -20.10 -24.34
C ILE A 72 -12.49 -21.46 -24.04
N GLU A 73 -13.20 -22.57 -24.25
CA GLU A 73 -12.64 -23.91 -24.10
C GLU A 73 -11.84 -24.38 -25.32
N THR A 74 -12.21 -24.00 -26.55
CA THR A 74 -11.58 -24.51 -27.78
C THR A 74 -10.27 -23.84 -28.18
N GLU A 75 -9.97 -22.61 -27.73
CA GLU A 75 -8.67 -21.97 -27.99
C GLU A 75 -7.54 -22.40 -27.03
N GLY A 76 -7.82 -23.29 -26.06
CA GLY A 76 -6.88 -23.69 -25.00
C GLY A 76 -6.40 -25.15 -25.02
N SER A 77 -6.63 -25.90 -26.08
CA SER A 77 -6.39 -27.37 -26.14
C SER A 77 -4.99 -27.79 -26.60
N GLU A 78 -3.96 -27.00 -26.30
CA GLU A 78 -2.60 -27.53 -26.24
C GLU A 78 -2.24 -27.81 -24.78
N GLU A 79 -2.29 -29.09 -24.39
CA GLU A 79 -1.82 -29.59 -23.10
C GLU A 79 -0.30 -29.37 -22.98
N ILE A 80 0.11 -28.16 -22.62
CA ILE A 80 1.42 -27.93 -22.00
C ILE A 80 1.33 -28.52 -20.60
N PRO A 81 2.29 -29.36 -20.13
CA PRO A 81 2.28 -29.88 -18.76
C PRO A 81 2.32 -28.68 -17.80
N SER A 82 1.16 -28.31 -17.27
CA SER A 82 0.98 -27.09 -16.48
C SER A 82 1.63 -27.31 -15.11
N SER A 83 2.93 -27.02 -14.99
CA SER A 83 3.50 -26.71 -13.69
C SER A 83 2.69 -25.55 -13.11
N LYS A 84 1.98 -25.79 -12.01
CA LYS A 84 1.24 -24.77 -11.27
C LYS A 84 2.17 -23.59 -10.97
N PHE A 85 1.63 -22.37 -11.02
CA PHE A 85 2.35 -21.16 -10.68
C PHE A 85 2.77 -21.21 -9.21
N SER A 86 4.06 -21.03 -8.95
CA SER A 86 4.64 -21.05 -7.61
C SER A 86 4.80 -19.62 -7.12
N TRP A 87 3.88 -19.16 -6.26
CA TRP A 87 3.90 -17.81 -5.68
C TRP A 87 5.18 -17.50 -4.90
N ARG A 88 5.94 -18.53 -4.50
CA ARG A 88 7.18 -18.36 -3.74
C ARG A 88 8.42 -18.23 -4.61
N ASP A 89 8.28 -18.47 -5.92
CA ASP A 89 9.38 -18.51 -6.87
C ASP A 89 9.48 -17.26 -7.75
N HIS A 90 9.22 -16.09 -7.15
CA HIS A 90 9.25 -14.80 -7.84
C HIS A 90 9.82 -13.68 -6.97
N TRP A 91 10.33 -12.64 -7.65
CA TRP A 91 10.76 -11.39 -7.04
C TRP A 91 9.57 -10.48 -6.74
N TYR A 92 9.41 -10.08 -5.48
CA TYR A 92 8.36 -9.15 -5.04
C TYR A 92 8.95 -7.79 -4.65
N PRO A 93 8.47 -6.67 -5.21
CA PRO A 93 8.86 -5.35 -4.72
C PRO A 93 8.24 -5.13 -3.34
N VAL A 94 9.08 -4.89 -2.34
CA VAL A 94 8.63 -4.70 -0.94
C VAL A 94 8.72 -3.25 -0.50
N SER A 95 9.69 -2.47 -0.99
CA SER A 95 9.75 -1.05 -0.66
C SER A 95 10.51 -0.20 -1.67
N LEU A 96 10.24 1.11 -1.66
CA LEU A 96 11.07 2.11 -2.31
C LEU A 96 12.33 2.34 -1.46
N VAL A 97 13.50 2.25 -2.09
CA VAL A 97 14.79 2.43 -1.39
C VAL A 97 14.89 3.81 -0.75
N GLU A 98 14.31 4.84 -1.38
CA GLU A 98 14.26 6.22 -0.86
C GLU A 98 13.36 6.39 0.38
N ASP A 99 12.39 5.49 0.58
CA ASP A 99 11.50 5.53 1.74
C ASP A 99 12.08 4.78 2.95
N LEU A 100 13.04 3.89 2.70
CA LEU A 100 13.77 3.16 3.73
C LEU A 100 14.86 4.04 4.39
N ASN A 101 15.04 3.87 5.69
CA ASN A 101 16.09 4.55 6.43
C ASN A 101 17.19 3.57 6.83
N PRO A 102 18.42 3.68 6.31
CA PRO A 102 19.47 2.70 6.56
C PRO A 102 19.91 2.60 8.03
N ARG A 103 19.49 3.54 8.88
CA ARG A 103 19.80 3.54 10.33
C ARG A 103 18.83 2.71 11.17
N TYR A 104 17.68 2.34 10.63
CA TYR A 104 16.63 1.66 11.39
C TYR A 104 16.11 0.43 10.63
N PRO A 105 15.92 -0.70 11.31
CA PRO A 105 15.20 -1.82 10.71
C PRO A 105 13.74 -1.42 10.44
N THR A 106 13.18 -1.95 9.36
CA THR A 106 11.83 -1.63 8.89
C THR A 106 11.01 -2.92 8.77
N PRO A 107 9.86 -3.04 9.46
CA PRO A 107 8.98 -4.21 9.32
C PRO A 107 8.27 -4.20 7.97
N PHE A 108 8.08 -5.38 7.39
CA PHE A 108 7.28 -5.58 6.19
C PHE A 108 6.62 -6.96 6.23
N GLN A 109 5.41 -7.11 5.71
CA GLN A 109 4.76 -8.42 5.58
C GLN A 109 4.61 -8.80 4.11
N LEU A 110 5.22 -9.92 3.71
CA LEU A 110 5.16 -10.45 2.35
C LEU A 110 4.53 -11.83 2.35
N LEU A 111 3.41 -12.02 1.64
CA LEU A 111 2.72 -13.30 1.57
C LEU A 111 2.42 -13.90 2.96
N ASN A 112 1.99 -13.07 3.93
CA ASN A 112 1.73 -13.46 5.33
C ASN A 112 2.98 -13.90 6.10
N ARG A 113 4.17 -13.54 5.62
CA ARG A 113 5.44 -13.73 6.31
C ARG A 113 5.98 -12.38 6.76
N ASP A 114 6.18 -12.24 8.06
CA ASP A 114 6.75 -11.02 8.63
C ASP A 114 8.26 -11.00 8.39
N LEU A 115 8.73 -9.90 7.81
CA LEU A 115 10.10 -9.64 7.41
C LEU A 115 10.63 -8.39 8.10
N VAL A 116 11.92 -8.39 8.38
CA VAL A 116 12.67 -7.17 8.74
C VAL A 116 13.60 -6.79 7.60
N LEU A 117 13.42 -5.59 7.07
CA LEU A 117 14.27 -4.96 6.06
C LEU A 117 15.29 -4.07 6.77
N TRP A 118 16.58 -4.25 6.51
CA TRP A 118 17.62 -3.44 7.14
C TRP A 118 18.84 -3.31 6.22
N PHE A 119 19.66 -2.29 6.46
CA PHE A 119 20.83 -2.00 5.63
C PHE A 119 22.08 -2.57 6.28
N ASP A 120 22.72 -3.55 5.63
CA ASP A 120 24.04 -4.03 6.03
C ASP A 120 25.11 -3.10 5.49
N SER A 121 25.64 -2.26 6.37
CA SER A 121 26.70 -1.30 6.03
C SER A 121 28.02 -1.96 5.60
N SER A 122 28.28 -3.20 6.02
CA SER A 122 29.51 -3.92 5.66
C SER A 122 29.52 -4.35 4.20
N ALA A 123 28.38 -4.89 3.73
CA ALA A 123 28.17 -5.24 2.34
C ALA A 123 27.69 -4.06 1.48
N SER A 124 27.22 -2.97 2.09
CA SER A 124 26.52 -1.87 1.42
C SER A 124 25.25 -2.33 0.69
N GLU A 125 24.50 -3.26 1.29
CA GLU A 125 23.32 -3.89 0.69
C GLU A 125 22.11 -3.87 1.63
N TRP A 126 20.91 -3.81 1.05
CA TRP A 126 19.67 -4.06 1.78
C TRP A 126 19.45 -5.57 1.96
N VAL A 127 19.14 -5.97 3.19
CA VAL A 127 18.96 -7.36 3.61
C VAL A 127 17.58 -7.55 4.21
N ALA A 128 16.98 -8.73 3.98
CA ALA A 128 15.71 -9.13 4.56
C ALA A 128 15.86 -10.42 5.38
N PHE A 129 15.42 -10.41 6.63
CA PHE A 129 15.31 -11.59 7.48
C PHE A 129 13.86 -11.88 7.85
N ASP A 130 13.59 -13.08 8.36
CA ASP A 130 12.38 -13.34 9.14
C ASP A 130 12.34 -12.34 10.30
N ASP A 131 11.19 -11.71 10.54
CA ASP A 131 11.03 -10.75 11.65
C ASP A 131 10.85 -11.45 13.01
N LYS A 132 11.73 -12.39 13.33
CA LYS A 132 11.72 -13.13 14.58
C LYS A 132 13.13 -13.49 15.02
N CYS A 133 13.48 -13.12 16.24
CA CYS A 133 14.73 -13.51 16.84
C CYS A 133 14.73 -15.01 17.16
N PRO A 134 15.73 -15.81 16.73
CA PRO A 134 15.76 -17.26 16.98
C PRO A 134 15.85 -17.63 18.46
N HIS A 135 16.18 -16.68 19.34
CA HIS A 135 16.22 -16.89 20.78
C HIS A 135 14.81 -17.08 21.39
N ARG A 136 13.92 -16.08 21.24
CA ARG A 136 12.58 -16.07 21.84
C ARG A 136 11.51 -15.38 20.98
N LEU A 137 11.73 -15.36 19.67
CA LEU A 137 10.77 -14.88 18.65
C LEU A 137 10.37 -13.41 18.78
N ALA A 138 11.16 -12.59 19.48
CA ALA A 138 10.94 -11.15 19.50
C ALA A 138 11.14 -10.57 18.09
N PRO A 139 10.30 -9.61 17.66
CA PRO A 139 10.46 -8.96 16.36
C PRO A 139 11.82 -8.27 16.29
N LEU A 140 12.56 -8.55 15.23
CA LEU A 140 13.87 -7.95 14.97
C LEU A 140 13.72 -6.53 14.43
N SER A 141 12.58 -6.21 13.82
CA SER A 141 12.18 -4.88 13.36
C SER A 141 12.05 -3.85 14.49
N GLU A 142 11.74 -4.30 15.72
CA GLU A 142 11.78 -3.49 16.93
C GLU A 142 13.20 -3.32 17.50
N GLY A 143 14.21 -3.85 16.80
CA GLY A 143 15.62 -3.80 17.14
C GLY A 143 16.30 -2.49 16.75
N ARG A 144 17.62 -2.58 16.54
CA ARG A 144 18.46 -1.45 16.14
C ARG A 144 19.70 -1.94 15.38
N ILE A 145 20.31 -1.07 14.60
CA ILE A 145 21.66 -1.30 14.09
C ILE A 145 22.64 -0.94 15.20
N ASP A 146 23.50 -1.89 15.60
CA ASP A 146 24.48 -1.67 16.65
C ASP A 146 25.73 -0.92 16.14
N GLU A 147 26.65 -0.61 17.05
CA GLU A 147 27.89 0.14 16.75
C GLU A 147 28.81 -0.58 15.74
N ASN A 148 28.64 -1.89 15.56
CA ASN A 148 29.39 -2.68 14.58
C ASN A 148 28.65 -2.82 13.24
N GLY A 149 27.49 -2.19 13.10
CA GLY A 149 26.66 -2.29 11.90
C GLY A 149 25.82 -3.57 11.82
N HIS A 150 25.65 -4.30 12.92
CA HIS A 150 24.84 -5.53 12.96
C HIS A 150 23.41 -5.25 13.38
N LEU A 151 22.47 -6.09 12.92
CA LEU A 151 21.09 -6.05 13.42
C LEU A 151 21.03 -6.64 14.82
N GLN A 152 20.67 -5.83 15.81
CA GLN A 152 20.59 -6.21 17.21
C GLN A 152 19.14 -6.27 17.70
N CYS A 153 18.74 -7.43 18.22
CA CYS A 153 17.44 -7.65 18.82
C CYS A 153 17.26 -6.78 20.08
N SER A 154 16.13 -6.08 20.18
CA SER A 154 15.81 -5.21 21.33
C SER A 154 15.57 -5.95 22.64
N TYR A 155 15.26 -7.26 22.59
CA TYR A 155 14.93 -8.03 23.79
C TYR A 155 16.19 -8.36 24.62
N HIS A 156 17.10 -9.18 24.08
CA HIS A 156 18.28 -9.64 24.81
C HIS A 156 19.60 -9.24 24.15
N GLY A 157 19.57 -8.41 23.10
CA GLY A 157 20.77 -7.89 22.45
C GLY A 157 21.55 -8.89 21.59
N TRP A 158 20.92 -10.00 21.19
CA TRP A 158 21.51 -10.91 20.19
C TRP A 158 21.71 -10.14 18.89
N SER A 159 22.90 -10.23 18.32
CA SER A 159 23.30 -9.45 17.13
C SER A 159 23.58 -10.38 15.95
N PHE A 160 23.22 -9.93 14.74
CA PHE A 160 23.29 -10.72 13.51
C PHE A 160 23.98 -9.93 12.39
N ASP A 161 24.85 -10.58 11.63
CA ASP A 161 25.45 -10.00 10.41
C ASP A 161 24.50 -10.07 9.21
N GLY A 162 24.87 -9.48 8.07
CA GLY A 162 24.10 -9.50 6.83
C GLY A 162 23.89 -10.90 6.22
N CYS A 163 24.64 -11.91 6.66
CA CYS A 163 24.42 -13.31 6.27
C CYS A 163 23.38 -14.01 7.16
N GLY A 164 22.93 -13.37 8.24
CA GLY A 164 22.04 -13.94 9.25
C GLY A 164 22.79 -14.69 10.36
N SER A 165 24.13 -14.72 10.34
CA SER A 165 24.90 -15.41 11.37
C SER A 165 24.80 -14.66 12.69
N CYS A 166 24.63 -15.37 13.79
CA CYS A 166 24.74 -14.74 15.10
C CYS A 166 26.19 -14.34 15.35
N THR A 167 26.43 -13.04 15.54
CA THR A 167 27.76 -12.49 15.80
C THR A 167 28.01 -12.29 17.30
N ARG A 168 26.95 -12.08 18.08
CA ARG A 168 27.07 -11.80 19.51
C ARG A 168 25.86 -12.26 20.31
N ILE A 169 26.12 -12.98 21.39
CA ILE A 169 25.15 -13.31 22.45
C ILE A 169 25.68 -12.66 23.74
N PRO A 170 25.12 -11.53 24.21
CA PRO A 170 25.69 -10.79 25.33
C PRO A 170 25.76 -11.57 26.64
N GLN A 171 24.87 -12.57 26.80
CA GLN A 171 24.74 -13.36 28.02
C GLN A 171 25.58 -14.65 28.01
N ALA A 172 26.21 -15.00 26.88
CA ALA A 172 27.04 -16.20 26.80
C ALA A 172 28.44 -15.92 27.36
N ALA A 173 28.98 -16.85 28.16
CA ALA A 173 30.38 -16.78 28.55
C ALA A 173 31.32 -16.79 27.33
N SER A 174 32.44 -16.08 27.43
CA SER A 174 33.47 -16.02 26.37
C SER A 174 34.21 -17.34 26.17
N GLU A 175 34.14 -18.25 27.15
CA GLU A 175 34.80 -19.55 27.14
C GLU A 175 33.84 -20.67 27.53
N GLY A 176 34.26 -21.92 27.31
CA GLY A 176 33.49 -23.09 27.66
C GLY A 176 32.36 -23.42 26.66
N PRO A 177 31.40 -24.26 27.06
CA PRO A 177 30.33 -24.72 26.17
C PRO A 177 29.43 -23.58 25.64
N GLU A 178 29.19 -22.54 26.44
CA GLU A 178 28.33 -21.41 26.06
C GLU A 178 28.91 -20.55 24.95
N ALA A 179 30.25 -20.41 24.87
CA ALA A 179 30.93 -19.71 23.79
C ALA A 179 30.64 -20.31 22.41
N ARG A 180 30.22 -21.59 22.35
CA ARG A 180 29.84 -22.27 21.10
C ARG A 180 28.44 -21.90 20.64
N ALA A 181 27.59 -21.32 21.49
CA ALA A 181 26.21 -20.99 21.16
C ALA A 181 26.12 -19.99 19.99
N VAL A 182 27.04 -19.02 19.94
CA VAL A 182 27.13 -18.02 18.85
C VAL A 182 27.35 -18.70 17.48
N LYS A 183 28.08 -19.82 17.46
CA LYS A 183 28.38 -20.58 16.23
C LYS A 183 27.32 -21.62 15.88
N SER A 184 26.26 -21.74 16.68
CA SER A 184 25.21 -22.71 16.44
C SER A 184 24.37 -22.26 15.24
N PRO A 185 24.07 -23.16 14.26
CA PRO A 185 23.13 -22.84 13.19
C PRO A 185 21.74 -22.44 13.70
N ARG A 186 21.36 -22.93 14.90
CA ARG A 186 20.09 -22.57 15.56
C ARG A 186 20.09 -21.13 16.11
N ALA A 187 21.25 -20.51 16.22
CA ALA A 187 21.37 -19.12 16.63
C ALA A 187 21.24 -18.16 15.44
N CYS A 188 21.30 -18.64 14.19
CA CYS A 188 21.21 -17.79 13.00
C CYS A 188 19.78 -17.31 12.73
N ALA A 189 19.65 -16.10 12.21
CA ALA A 189 18.41 -15.58 11.65
C ALA A 189 18.21 -16.14 10.22
N THR A 190 16.96 -16.41 9.85
CA THR A 190 16.63 -16.84 8.48
C THR A 190 16.72 -15.64 7.53
N ARG A 191 17.51 -15.74 6.46
CA ARG A 191 17.71 -14.70 5.44
C ARG A 191 17.05 -15.05 4.11
N PHE A 192 16.60 -14.01 3.40
CA PHE A 192 16.07 -14.09 2.05
C PHE A 192 16.97 -13.44 0.99
N PRO A 193 16.93 -13.91 -0.26
CA PRO A 193 17.51 -13.18 -1.38
C PRO A 193 16.88 -11.80 -1.52
N THR A 194 17.73 -10.78 -1.66
CA THR A 194 17.32 -9.39 -1.88
C THR A 194 17.99 -8.84 -3.13
N LYS A 195 17.33 -7.89 -3.81
CA LYS A 195 17.91 -7.18 -4.95
C LYS A 195 17.32 -5.78 -5.07
N VAL A 196 18.18 -4.77 -5.22
CA VAL A 196 17.74 -3.42 -5.58
C VAL A 196 17.70 -3.32 -7.11
N SER A 197 16.59 -2.86 -7.66
CA SER A 197 16.43 -2.60 -9.09
C SER A 197 15.50 -1.40 -9.29
N GLN A 198 15.90 -0.42 -10.11
CA GLN A 198 15.10 0.77 -10.44
C GLN A 198 14.49 1.49 -9.22
N GLY A 199 15.30 1.68 -8.17
CA GLY A 199 14.88 2.37 -6.94
C GLY A 199 13.98 1.54 -6.01
N LEU A 200 13.70 0.28 -6.34
CA LEU A 200 12.89 -0.64 -5.55
C LEU A 200 13.76 -1.73 -4.93
N LEU A 201 13.47 -2.04 -3.67
CA LEU A 201 13.95 -3.23 -2.98
C LEU A 201 13.02 -4.40 -3.29
N PHE A 202 13.57 -5.46 -3.87
CA PHE A 202 12.90 -6.73 -4.11
C PHE A 202 13.35 -7.80 -3.12
N VAL A 203 12.42 -8.66 -2.73
CA VAL A 203 12.67 -9.84 -1.89
C VAL A 203 12.13 -11.08 -2.60
N TRP A 204 12.91 -12.16 -2.56
CA TRP A 204 12.45 -13.50 -2.90
C TRP A 204 11.97 -14.21 -1.63
N PRO A 205 10.70 -14.62 -1.51
CA PRO A 205 10.11 -14.96 -0.22
C PRO A 205 10.46 -16.37 0.30
N ASP A 206 11.07 -17.22 -0.51
CA ASP A 206 11.56 -18.56 -0.12
C ASP A 206 13.02 -18.53 0.35
N GLU A 207 13.30 -18.96 1.58
CA GLU A 207 14.66 -19.11 2.13
C GLU A 207 15.50 -20.14 1.38
N ASN A 208 14.86 -21.09 0.69
CA ASN A 208 15.52 -22.12 -0.13
C ASN A 208 15.58 -21.71 -1.62
N GLY A 209 15.16 -20.48 -1.94
CA GLY A 209 15.04 -19.97 -3.30
C GLY A 209 16.31 -19.36 -3.90
N TRP A 210 17.45 -19.41 -3.22
CA TRP A 210 18.67 -18.68 -3.63
C TRP A 210 19.12 -18.93 -5.07
N GLU A 211 19.19 -20.19 -5.50
CA GLU A 211 19.61 -20.53 -6.88
C GLU A 211 18.62 -19.99 -7.92
N ARG A 212 17.31 -20.11 -7.65
CA ARG A 212 16.25 -19.62 -8.55
C ARG A 212 16.21 -18.09 -8.60
N ALA A 213 16.40 -17.44 -7.46
CA ALA A 213 16.52 -16.00 -7.35
C ALA A 213 17.74 -15.47 -8.11
N GLN A 214 18.88 -16.15 -8.03
CA GLN A 214 20.10 -15.77 -8.78
C GLN A 214 19.96 -16.01 -10.29
N ALA A 215 19.23 -17.05 -10.70
CA ALA A 215 18.96 -17.36 -12.10
C ALA A 215 17.94 -16.41 -12.76
N THR A 216 17.28 -15.54 -12.00
CA THR A 216 16.23 -14.65 -12.48
C THR A 216 16.52 -13.19 -12.13
N LEU A 217 15.92 -12.28 -12.87
CA LEU A 217 15.97 -10.85 -12.58
C LEU A 217 14.60 -10.38 -12.08
N PRO A 218 14.56 -9.41 -11.16
CA PRO A 218 13.32 -8.71 -10.83
C PRO A 218 12.67 -8.14 -12.09
N PRO A 219 11.32 -8.07 -12.15
CA PRO A 219 10.64 -7.41 -13.25
C PRO A 219 11.07 -5.94 -13.32
N MET A 220 11.49 -5.51 -14.51
CA MET A 220 11.97 -4.14 -14.76
C MET A 220 10.99 -3.40 -15.65
N LEU A 221 10.81 -2.12 -15.37
CA LEU A 221 10.18 -1.19 -16.29
C LEU A 221 11.16 -0.87 -17.44
N PRO A 222 10.67 -0.52 -18.64
CA PRO A 222 11.52 -0.03 -19.73
C PRO A 222 12.47 1.10 -19.32
N ASP A 223 13.73 1.00 -19.75
CA ASP A 223 14.79 2.00 -19.47
C ASP A 223 14.47 3.40 -20.01
N ASP A 224 13.53 3.50 -20.96
CA ASP A 224 13.04 4.78 -21.48
C ASP A 224 12.52 5.69 -20.37
N PHE A 225 12.00 5.14 -19.28
CA PHE A 225 11.48 5.92 -18.15
C PHE A 225 12.55 6.62 -17.30
N ASP A 226 13.83 6.29 -17.48
CA ASP A 226 14.95 6.98 -16.84
C ASP A 226 15.46 8.18 -17.66
N LYS A 227 14.97 8.33 -18.90
CA LYS A 227 15.38 9.42 -19.78
C LYS A 227 14.76 10.75 -19.34
N PRO A 228 15.46 11.89 -19.48
CA PRO A 228 15.02 13.20 -18.97
C PRO A 228 13.71 13.71 -19.61
N GLU A 229 13.28 13.14 -20.74
CA GLU A 229 12.00 13.45 -21.38
C GLU A 229 10.79 12.89 -20.61
N PHE A 230 11.02 11.96 -19.68
CA PHE A 230 10.00 11.36 -18.83
C PHE A 230 10.10 11.89 -17.40
N SER A 231 8.94 12.10 -16.79
CA SER A 231 8.81 12.29 -15.35
C SER A 231 8.07 11.09 -14.78
N SER A 232 8.64 10.48 -13.75
CA SER A 232 8.03 9.38 -13.01
C SER A 232 7.52 9.86 -11.65
N VAL A 233 6.47 9.20 -11.18
CA VAL A 233 5.97 9.33 -9.81
C VAL A 233 5.82 7.92 -9.28
N THR A 234 6.52 7.62 -8.20
CA THR A 234 6.49 6.30 -7.58
C THR A 234 5.84 6.40 -6.22
N ILE A 235 4.82 5.57 -5.98
CA ILE A 235 4.10 5.56 -4.71
C ILE A 235 4.03 4.14 -4.16
N GLN A 236 4.16 4.04 -2.84
CA GLN A 236 3.83 2.85 -2.07
C GLN A 236 2.63 3.15 -1.17
N ARG A 237 1.69 2.20 -1.14
CA ARG A 237 0.49 2.28 -0.32
C ARG A 237 0.01 0.90 0.10
N ASP A 238 -0.47 0.83 1.34
CA ASP A 238 -1.22 -0.32 1.84
C ASP A 238 -2.69 -0.17 1.52
N LEU A 239 -3.26 -1.24 0.96
CA LEU A 239 -4.66 -1.34 0.59
C LEU A 239 -5.27 -2.46 1.44
N TYR A 240 -6.35 -2.15 2.14
CA TYR A 240 -6.97 -3.08 3.11
C TYR A 240 -7.95 -4.05 2.44
N TYR A 241 -7.48 -4.77 1.43
CA TYR A 241 -8.18 -5.82 0.70
C TYR A 241 -7.18 -6.70 -0.07
N GLY A 242 -7.59 -7.90 -0.48
CA GLY A 242 -6.74 -8.86 -1.19
C GLY A 242 -6.13 -8.35 -2.51
N TYR A 243 -4.93 -8.85 -2.83
CA TYR A 243 -4.26 -8.59 -4.10
C TYR A 243 -5.10 -8.99 -5.31
N ASP A 244 -5.80 -10.13 -5.24
CA ASP A 244 -6.65 -10.62 -6.31
C ASP A 244 -7.82 -9.66 -6.59
N THR A 245 -8.43 -9.12 -5.53
CA THR A 245 -9.50 -8.10 -5.63
C THR A 245 -8.99 -6.82 -6.30
N LEU A 246 -7.77 -6.39 -5.96
CA LEU A 246 -7.14 -5.24 -6.64
C LEU A 246 -6.90 -5.52 -8.13
N MET A 247 -6.38 -6.71 -8.46
CA MET A 247 -6.09 -7.06 -9.85
C MET A 247 -7.36 -7.14 -10.70
N GLU A 248 -8.49 -7.59 -10.13
CA GLU A 248 -9.78 -7.52 -10.81
C GLU A 248 -10.21 -6.09 -11.09
N ASN A 249 -10.13 -5.20 -10.09
CA ASN A 249 -10.49 -3.79 -10.25
C ASN A 249 -9.62 -3.10 -11.31
N VAL A 250 -8.31 -3.34 -11.31
CA VAL A 250 -7.38 -2.79 -12.33
C VAL A 250 -7.70 -3.29 -13.74
N SER A 251 -8.20 -4.53 -13.85
CA SER A 251 -8.47 -5.18 -15.14
C SER A 251 -9.85 -4.89 -15.71
N ASP A 252 -10.78 -4.32 -14.93
CA ASP A 252 -12.15 -4.03 -15.34
C ASP A 252 -12.31 -2.56 -15.78
N PRO A 253 -12.38 -2.25 -17.08
CA PRO A 253 -12.58 -0.86 -17.53
C PRO A 253 -14.00 -0.32 -17.27
N SER A 254 -14.99 -1.17 -16.96
CA SER A 254 -16.38 -0.75 -16.82
C SER A 254 -16.62 0.14 -15.61
N HIS A 255 -15.82 -0.02 -14.54
CA HIS A 255 -15.95 0.80 -13.35
C HIS A 255 -15.53 2.25 -13.57
N ILE A 256 -14.80 2.56 -14.66
CA ILE A 256 -14.19 3.88 -14.87
C ILE A 256 -15.25 5.00 -14.89
N ASP A 257 -16.31 4.85 -15.69
CA ASP A 257 -17.33 5.89 -15.85
C ASP A 257 -18.17 6.13 -14.58
N PHE A 258 -18.19 5.16 -13.66
CA PHE A 258 -19.03 5.20 -12.47
C PHE A 258 -18.21 5.52 -11.20
N ALA A 259 -17.14 4.78 -10.96
CA ALA A 259 -16.25 4.97 -9.82
C ALA A 259 -15.44 6.27 -9.96
N HIS A 260 -15.04 6.62 -11.18
CA HIS A 260 -14.19 7.78 -11.47
C HIS A 260 -14.94 8.94 -12.16
N HIS A 261 -16.27 9.02 -12.01
CA HIS A 261 -17.19 9.99 -12.65
C HIS A 261 -16.90 11.50 -12.42
N LYS A 262 -15.74 11.87 -11.85
CA LYS A 262 -15.29 13.24 -11.57
C LYS A 262 -13.81 13.51 -11.90
N VAL A 263 -13.11 12.73 -12.74
CA VAL A 263 -11.66 12.95 -12.94
C VAL A 263 -11.36 14.35 -13.49
N VAL A 264 -10.45 15.01 -12.77
CA VAL A 264 -10.11 16.44 -12.76
C VAL A 264 -8.76 16.59 -13.49
N PRO A 265 -8.45 17.74 -14.14
CA PRO A 265 -7.21 17.96 -14.88
C PRO A 265 -5.91 17.48 -14.21
N ARG A 266 -4.94 17.05 -15.02
CA ARG A 266 -3.66 16.38 -14.71
C ARG A 266 -2.86 16.89 -13.48
N TRP A 267 -2.94 18.18 -13.14
CA TRP A 267 -2.29 18.72 -11.92
C TRP A 267 -3.09 18.42 -10.64
N HIS A 268 -4.41 18.28 -10.72
CA HIS A 268 -5.26 17.79 -9.64
C HIS A 268 -5.14 16.29 -9.50
N GLU A 269 -4.93 15.55 -10.60
CA GLU A 269 -4.65 14.13 -10.60
C GLU A 269 -3.42 13.81 -9.75
N HIS A 270 -2.30 14.53 -9.92
CA HIS A 270 -1.12 14.38 -9.05
C HIS A 270 -1.41 14.63 -7.54
N TRP A 271 -2.33 15.54 -7.21
CA TRP A 271 -2.76 15.80 -5.83
C TRP A 271 -3.83 14.81 -5.32
N THR A 272 -4.50 14.09 -6.23
CA THR A 272 -5.71 13.31 -5.93
C THR A 272 -5.72 11.88 -6.47
N SER A 273 -4.63 11.34 -6.99
CA SER A 273 -4.52 9.91 -7.36
C SER A 273 -4.94 9.02 -6.19
N ASN A 274 -4.68 9.45 -4.95
CA ASN A 274 -5.18 8.79 -3.75
C ASN A 274 -6.72 8.71 -3.65
N LYS A 275 -7.50 9.64 -4.25
CA LYS A 275 -8.97 9.63 -4.22
C LYS A 275 -9.58 8.49 -5.02
N VAL A 276 -8.95 8.06 -6.13
CA VAL A 276 -9.37 6.91 -6.95
C VAL A 276 -9.27 5.65 -6.08
N TYR A 277 -8.06 5.38 -5.58
CA TYR A 277 -7.82 4.27 -4.66
C TYR A 277 -8.66 4.34 -3.37
N ASP A 278 -8.95 5.54 -2.85
CA ASP A 278 -9.84 5.73 -1.69
C ASP A 278 -11.31 5.44 -1.99
N GLY A 279 -11.77 5.83 -3.18
CA GLY A 279 -13.14 5.58 -3.65
C GLY A 279 -13.36 4.08 -3.79
N ASP A 280 -12.45 3.41 -4.48
CA ASP A 280 -12.53 1.97 -4.73
C ASP A 280 -12.33 1.16 -3.46
N MET A 281 -11.47 1.61 -2.52
CA MET A 281 -11.24 0.88 -1.26
C MET A 281 -12.52 0.59 -0.48
N ILE A 282 -13.48 1.52 -0.44
CA ILE A 282 -14.74 1.31 0.27
C ILE A 282 -15.60 0.26 -0.44
N VAL A 283 -15.60 0.29 -1.78
CA VAL A 283 -16.39 -0.61 -2.62
C VAL A 283 -15.81 -2.02 -2.56
N LEU A 284 -14.51 -2.16 -2.81
CA LEU A 284 -13.79 -3.43 -2.83
C LEU A 284 -13.78 -4.11 -1.47
N GLN A 285 -13.67 -3.35 -0.38
CA GLN A 285 -13.82 -3.89 0.97
C GLN A 285 -15.23 -4.46 1.21
N GLY A 286 -16.28 -3.73 0.79
CA GLY A 286 -17.65 -4.21 0.88
C GLY A 286 -17.86 -5.51 0.09
N GLN A 287 -17.27 -5.58 -1.10
CA GLN A 287 -17.30 -6.76 -1.96
C GLN A 287 -16.56 -7.95 -1.33
N GLU A 288 -15.33 -7.77 -0.85
CA GLU A 288 -14.55 -8.82 -0.17
C GLU A 288 -15.29 -9.35 1.07
N LYS A 289 -15.95 -8.47 1.84
CA LYS A 289 -16.79 -8.87 2.97
C LYS A 289 -17.97 -9.75 2.55
N ILE A 290 -18.61 -9.45 1.41
CA ILE A 290 -19.70 -10.27 0.88
C ILE A 290 -19.15 -11.62 0.42
N PHE A 291 -18.04 -11.63 -0.33
CA PHE A 291 -17.38 -12.87 -0.77
C PHE A 291 -17.06 -13.79 0.41
N LEU A 292 -16.38 -13.26 1.43
CA LEU A 292 -16.04 -14.01 2.64
C LEU A 292 -17.27 -14.48 3.43
N SER A 293 -18.39 -13.74 3.38
CA SER A 293 -19.63 -14.16 4.04
C SER A 293 -20.31 -15.34 3.35
N GLN A 294 -20.19 -15.44 2.03
CA GLN A 294 -20.76 -16.52 1.23
C GLN A 294 -19.90 -17.79 1.24
N LEU A 295 -18.63 -17.70 1.67
CA LEU A 295 -17.71 -18.85 1.83
C LEU A 295 -17.95 -19.71 3.08
N LYS A 296 -18.86 -19.32 3.98
CA LYS A 296 -19.09 -20.04 5.25
C LYS A 296 -19.67 -21.46 5.08
N ASP A 297 -19.96 -21.88 3.87
CA ASP A 297 -20.48 -23.21 3.52
C ASP A 297 -19.38 -24.29 3.32
N GLY A 298 -18.11 -23.97 3.62
CA GLY A 298 -17.08 -24.98 3.90
C GLY A 298 -16.05 -25.25 2.81
N SER A 299 -16.14 -24.64 1.62
CA SER A 299 -15.02 -24.55 0.69
C SER A 299 -14.43 -23.14 0.73
N GLY A 300 -13.27 -22.99 1.38
CA GLY A 300 -12.64 -21.68 1.63
C GLY A 300 -12.02 -21.00 0.39
N ASP A 301 -12.47 -21.34 -0.82
CA ASP A 301 -11.90 -20.87 -2.09
C ASP A 301 -12.94 -20.07 -2.89
N ILE A 302 -12.77 -18.74 -2.89
CA ILE A 302 -13.63 -17.78 -3.60
C ILE A 302 -13.70 -18.10 -5.09
N ASN A 303 -12.59 -18.54 -5.68
CA ASN A 303 -12.48 -18.70 -7.12
C ASN A 303 -13.32 -19.86 -7.65
N GLN A 304 -13.48 -20.92 -6.84
CA GLN A 304 -14.35 -22.05 -7.18
C GLN A 304 -15.84 -21.66 -7.21
N GLN A 305 -16.23 -20.68 -6.40
CA GLN A 305 -17.61 -20.25 -6.28
C GLN A 305 -17.90 -18.94 -7.04
N TYR A 306 -16.88 -18.33 -7.66
CA TYR A 306 -16.96 -16.97 -8.20
C TYR A 306 -18.18 -16.74 -9.10
N THR A 307 -18.41 -17.60 -10.09
CA THR A 307 -19.56 -17.49 -11.02
C THR A 307 -20.93 -17.75 -10.38
N LYS A 308 -20.97 -18.36 -9.19
CA LYS A 308 -22.21 -18.50 -8.39
C LYS A 308 -22.50 -17.25 -7.56
N ILE A 309 -21.45 -16.55 -7.16
CA ILE A 309 -21.50 -15.37 -6.28
C ILE A 309 -21.66 -14.08 -7.10
N THR A 310 -21.07 -14.03 -8.29
CA THR A 310 -21.06 -12.86 -9.18
C THR A 310 -21.75 -13.17 -10.50
N PHE A 311 -22.51 -12.20 -11.01
CA PHE A 311 -23.09 -12.25 -12.35
C PHE A 311 -22.32 -11.30 -13.27
N THR A 312 -21.61 -11.87 -14.24
CA THR A 312 -20.68 -11.17 -15.15
C THR A 312 -21.11 -11.40 -16.61
N PRO A 313 -22.19 -10.75 -17.09
CA PRO A 313 -22.86 -11.14 -18.34
C PRO A 313 -22.29 -10.46 -19.58
N THR A 314 -21.32 -9.56 -19.46
CA THR A 314 -20.93 -8.67 -20.54
C THR A 314 -19.50 -8.91 -21.02
N GLN A 315 -19.18 -8.39 -22.21
CA GLN A 315 -17.80 -8.41 -22.72
C GLN A 315 -16.83 -7.58 -21.86
N ALA A 316 -17.33 -6.65 -21.05
CA ALA A 316 -16.49 -5.88 -20.14
C ALA A 316 -15.86 -6.77 -19.06
N ASP A 317 -16.51 -7.88 -18.72
CA ASP A 317 -16.06 -8.83 -17.71
C ASP A 317 -14.92 -9.76 -18.19
N ARG A 318 -14.56 -9.69 -19.48
CA ARG A 318 -13.64 -10.64 -20.13
C ARG A 318 -12.30 -10.78 -19.40
N PHE A 319 -11.70 -9.67 -18.97
CA PHE A 319 -10.41 -9.71 -18.27
C PHE A 319 -10.53 -10.23 -16.83
N VAL A 320 -11.63 -9.92 -16.14
CA VAL A 320 -11.94 -10.47 -14.81
C VAL A 320 -12.08 -11.99 -14.90
N LEU A 321 -12.87 -12.47 -15.87
CA LEU A 321 -13.05 -13.90 -16.13
C LEU A 321 -11.75 -14.59 -16.54
N ALA A 322 -10.94 -13.95 -17.40
CA ALA A 322 -9.63 -14.47 -17.79
C ALA A 322 -8.68 -14.60 -16.59
N PHE A 323 -8.62 -13.59 -15.72
CA PHE A 323 -7.81 -13.61 -14.51
C PHE A 323 -8.27 -14.69 -13.52
N ARG A 324 -9.58 -14.80 -13.25
CA ARG A 324 -10.13 -15.85 -12.37
C ARG A 324 -9.87 -17.24 -12.93
N ASN A 325 -10.05 -17.45 -14.23
CA ASN A 325 -9.71 -18.70 -14.91
C ASN A 325 -8.22 -19.03 -14.81
N TRP A 326 -7.34 -18.03 -15.00
CA TRP A 326 -5.90 -18.20 -14.84
C TRP A 326 -5.54 -18.60 -13.40
N LEU A 327 -6.10 -17.93 -12.40
CA LEU A 327 -5.90 -18.29 -10.98
C LEU A 327 -6.34 -19.74 -10.71
N ARG A 328 -7.51 -20.16 -11.23
CA ARG A 328 -8.02 -21.53 -11.06
C ARG A 328 -7.11 -22.58 -11.71
N ARG A 329 -6.64 -22.32 -12.93
CA ARG A 329 -5.83 -23.27 -13.71
C ARG A 329 -4.37 -23.32 -13.25
N HIS A 330 -3.79 -22.16 -12.97
CA HIS A 330 -2.35 -22.02 -12.73
C HIS A 330 -2.03 -21.57 -11.31
N GLY A 331 -2.79 -20.63 -10.74
CA GLY A 331 -2.50 -19.99 -9.45
C GLY A 331 -2.92 -20.77 -8.19
N ASN A 332 -3.24 -22.07 -8.26
CA ASN A 332 -3.84 -22.83 -7.15
C ASN A 332 -5.16 -22.22 -6.63
N SER A 333 -5.95 -21.62 -7.52
CA SER A 333 -7.20 -20.88 -7.25
C SER A 333 -7.08 -19.61 -6.43
N GLN A 334 -6.04 -19.46 -5.61
CA GLN A 334 -5.76 -18.30 -4.75
C GLN A 334 -4.26 -18.13 -4.50
N PRO A 335 -3.80 -16.93 -4.10
CA PRO A 335 -2.43 -16.72 -3.66
C PRO A 335 -2.01 -17.69 -2.55
N GLU A 336 -0.79 -18.24 -2.65
CA GLU A 336 -0.24 -19.12 -1.63
C GLU A 336 0.44 -18.30 -0.51
N TRP A 337 -0.27 -18.11 0.60
CA TRP A 337 0.23 -17.46 1.80
C TRP A 337 1.12 -18.41 2.64
N PHE A 338 2.11 -17.89 3.35
CA PHE A 338 2.89 -18.67 4.32
C PHE A 338 2.11 -18.90 5.63
N GLY A 339 2.31 -20.07 6.24
CA GLY A 339 1.69 -20.47 7.50
C GLY A 339 0.22 -20.92 7.34
N SER A 340 -0.40 -21.27 8.47
CA SER A 340 -1.87 -21.38 8.51
C SER A 340 -2.43 -19.97 8.40
N ILE A 341 -3.38 -19.75 7.47
CA ILE A 341 -4.14 -18.48 7.44
C ILE A 341 -4.79 -18.36 8.80
N ASP A 342 -4.28 -17.45 9.61
CA ASP A 342 -4.78 -17.21 10.94
C ASP A 342 -6.27 -16.90 10.80
N GLN A 343 -7.13 -17.47 11.66
CA GLN A 343 -8.58 -17.15 11.65
C GLN A 343 -8.86 -15.69 12.05
N GLN A 344 -7.82 -14.85 12.11
CA GLN A 344 -7.93 -13.42 12.31
C GLN A 344 -8.79 -12.84 11.20
N PRO A 345 -9.88 -12.14 11.58
CA PRO A 345 -10.75 -11.53 10.59
C PRO A 345 -9.97 -10.49 9.79
N LEU A 346 -10.03 -10.60 8.46
CA LEU A 346 -9.31 -9.71 7.55
C LEU A 346 -9.61 -8.25 7.88
N PRO A 347 -8.67 -7.30 7.72
CA PRO A 347 -8.90 -5.89 8.02
C PRO A 347 -10.16 -5.33 7.36
N SER A 348 -10.48 -5.78 6.15
CA SER A 348 -11.71 -5.45 5.42
C SER A 348 -13.00 -5.89 6.11
N THR A 349 -12.95 -6.83 7.03
CA THR A 349 -14.13 -7.29 7.79
C THR A 349 -14.30 -6.58 9.13
N VAL A 350 -13.23 -5.98 9.67
CA VAL A 350 -13.18 -5.43 11.04
C VAL A 350 -13.07 -3.90 11.06
N LEU A 351 -12.33 -3.30 10.14
CA LEU A 351 -12.04 -1.87 10.17
C LEU A 351 -13.27 -1.05 9.75
N SER A 352 -13.48 0.08 10.45
CA SER A 352 -14.49 1.06 10.05
C SER A 352 -14.06 1.83 8.81
N LYS A 353 -15.03 2.36 8.05
CA LYS A 353 -14.78 3.23 6.87
C LYS A 353 -13.78 4.35 7.15
N ARG A 354 -13.83 4.95 8.35
CA ARG A 354 -12.90 6.02 8.74
C ARG A 354 -11.47 5.49 8.90
N GLN A 355 -11.30 4.34 9.54
CA GLN A 355 -9.99 3.72 9.74
C GLN A 355 -9.37 3.30 8.41
N MET A 356 -10.17 2.78 7.48
CA MET A 356 -9.62 2.44 6.15
C MET A 356 -9.30 3.66 5.31
N LEU A 357 -9.99 4.78 5.49
CA LEU A 357 -9.64 6.02 4.80
C LEU A 357 -8.54 6.81 5.53
N ASP A 358 -7.85 6.21 6.51
CA ASP A 358 -6.75 6.87 7.21
C ASP A 358 -5.48 6.92 6.36
N ARG A 359 -5.41 7.96 5.54
CA ARG A 359 -4.23 8.27 4.70
C ARG A 359 -2.97 8.57 5.49
N PHE A 360 -3.10 8.93 6.77
CA PHE A 360 -1.93 9.28 7.55
C PHE A 360 -1.06 8.04 7.77
N GLU A 361 -1.64 6.97 8.28
CA GLU A 361 -0.95 5.71 8.55
C GLU A 361 -0.61 4.93 7.26
N GLN A 362 -1.53 4.90 6.29
CA GLN A 362 -1.34 4.13 5.05
C GLN A 362 -0.27 4.68 4.10
N HIS A 363 0.00 5.98 4.15
CA HIS A 363 0.86 6.65 3.17
C HIS A 363 1.72 7.74 3.78
N THR A 364 1.14 8.70 4.50
CA THR A 364 1.87 9.90 4.95
C THR A 364 3.06 9.55 5.83
N GLN A 365 2.92 8.56 6.72
CA GLN A 365 4.02 8.10 7.58
C GLN A 365 5.10 7.31 6.84
N LYS A 366 4.75 6.71 5.69
CA LYS A 366 5.60 5.78 4.95
C LYS A 366 6.38 6.46 3.83
N CYS A 367 5.74 7.36 3.09
CA CYS A 367 6.34 8.14 2.00
C CYS A 367 7.24 9.25 2.55
N SER A 368 8.50 9.27 2.14
CA SER A 368 9.52 10.24 2.53
C SER A 368 9.12 11.69 2.24
N SER A 369 8.54 11.96 1.06
CA SER A 369 8.06 13.28 0.66
C SER A 369 6.93 13.78 1.55
N CYS A 370 5.86 12.99 1.69
CA CYS A 370 4.71 13.35 2.52
C CYS A 370 5.08 13.45 4.01
N ARG A 371 5.94 12.54 4.51
CA ARG A 371 6.45 12.57 5.89
C ARG A 371 7.25 13.84 6.16
N SER A 372 8.12 14.24 5.24
CA SER A 372 8.95 15.46 5.38
C SER A 372 8.13 16.74 5.31
N ALA A 373 7.12 16.78 4.41
CA ALA A 373 6.17 17.88 4.38
C ALA A 373 5.38 17.97 5.69
N TYR A 374 4.90 16.83 6.20
CA TYR A 374 4.17 16.75 7.46
C TYR A 374 4.99 17.25 8.66
N THR A 375 6.25 16.82 8.80
CA THR A 375 7.14 17.28 9.89
C THR A 375 7.44 18.78 9.78
N THR A 376 7.60 19.30 8.56
CA THR A 376 7.77 20.73 8.30
C THR A 376 6.54 21.52 8.73
N PHE A 377 5.34 21.07 8.33
CA PHE A 377 4.08 21.70 8.73
C PHE A 377 3.86 21.66 10.25
N GLN A 378 4.16 20.54 10.92
CA GLN A 378 4.10 20.46 12.38
C GLN A 378 5.07 21.45 13.06
N THR A 379 6.27 21.60 12.52
CA THR A 379 7.28 22.54 13.03
C THR A 379 6.82 23.98 12.85
N LEU A 380 6.31 24.31 11.66
CA LEU A 380 5.74 25.63 11.37
C LEU A 380 4.53 25.92 12.26
N GLN A 381 3.64 24.95 12.48
CA GLN A 381 2.50 25.09 13.37
C GLN A 381 2.93 25.41 14.81
N LYS A 382 3.91 24.68 15.34
CA LYS A 382 4.48 24.96 16.69
C LYS A 382 5.08 26.36 16.76
N PHE A 383 5.82 26.77 15.72
CA PHE A 383 6.39 28.10 15.62
C PHE A 383 5.31 29.20 15.61
N LEU A 384 4.27 29.05 14.78
CA LEU A 384 3.17 30.01 14.67
C LEU A 384 2.36 30.10 15.97
N ILE A 385 2.12 28.99 16.65
CA ILE A 385 1.49 28.98 17.98
C ILE A 385 2.37 29.76 18.97
N GLY A 386 3.68 29.48 19.01
CA GLY A 386 4.63 30.19 19.87
C GLY A 386 4.66 31.70 19.59
N ALA A 387 4.74 32.10 18.31
CA ALA A 387 4.68 33.49 17.89
C ALA A 387 3.37 34.17 18.31
N THR A 388 2.24 33.47 18.17
CA THR A 388 0.93 33.98 18.61
C THR A 388 0.89 34.23 20.12
N VAL A 389 1.44 33.31 20.92
CA VAL A 389 1.54 33.47 22.38
C VAL A 389 2.42 34.67 22.74
N VAL A 390 3.56 34.85 22.08
CA VAL A 390 4.46 36.01 22.30
C VAL A 390 3.79 37.32 21.91
N CYS A 391 3.14 37.38 20.74
CA CYS A 391 2.38 38.57 20.31
C CYS A 391 1.24 38.89 21.27
N ALA A 392 0.48 37.89 21.74
CA ALA A 392 -0.59 38.10 22.71
C ALA A 392 -0.06 38.58 24.07
N ALA A 393 1.06 38.03 24.54
CA ALA A 393 1.70 38.44 25.79
C ALA A 393 2.27 39.87 25.71
N THR A 394 2.71 40.31 24.53
CA THR A 394 3.30 41.65 24.32
C THR A 394 2.29 42.72 23.92
N ALA A 395 1.11 42.34 23.42
CA ALA A 395 0.05 43.29 23.02
C ALA A 395 -0.47 44.18 24.16
N GLY A 396 -0.32 43.74 25.42
CA GLY A 396 -0.70 44.51 26.61
C GLY A 396 0.43 45.36 27.20
N ILE A 397 1.63 45.36 26.59
CA ILE A 397 2.79 46.06 27.12
C ILE A 397 2.79 47.51 26.60
N PRO A 398 2.73 48.51 27.50
CA PRO A 398 2.83 49.91 27.11
C PRO A 398 4.17 50.19 26.40
N PRO A 399 4.19 51.08 25.38
CA PRO A 399 5.40 51.37 24.62
C PRO A 399 6.53 52.01 25.46
N ASP A 400 6.21 52.53 26.64
CA ASP A 400 7.12 53.13 27.61
C ASP A 400 7.70 52.12 28.62
N MET A 401 7.23 50.87 28.63
CA MET A 401 7.70 49.84 29.55
C MET A 401 9.04 49.24 29.08
N GLN A 402 10.12 49.48 29.82
CA GLN A 402 11.43 48.87 29.55
C GLN A 402 11.49 47.43 30.09
N ILE A 403 11.41 46.45 29.20
CA ILE A 403 11.66 45.05 29.53
C ILE A 403 13.17 44.79 29.44
N ARG A 404 13.81 44.42 30.55
CA ARG A 404 15.20 43.94 30.56
C ARG A 404 15.21 42.41 30.60
N ILE A 405 15.53 41.77 29.48
CA ILE A 405 15.72 40.32 29.43
C ILE A 405 17.15 40.02 29.88
N VAL A 406 17.30 39.50 31.10
CA VAL A 406 18.59 39.02 31.61
C VAL A 406 18.73 37.55 31.23
N LEU A 407 19.45 37.26 30.14
CA LEU A 407 19.83 35.90 29.80
C LEU A 407 20.98 35.48 30.73
N ALA A 408 20.67 34.70 31.76
CA ALA A 408 21.68 34.09 32.61
C ALA A 408 22.50 33.11 31.74
N GLN A 409 23.78 33.43 31.51
CA GLN A 409 24.73 32.47 30.97
C GLN A 409 24.97 31.41 32.04
N TRP A 410 24.37 30.23 31.86
CA TRP A 410 24.79 29.06 32.60
C TRP A 410 26.09 28.58 31.98
N GLN A 411 27.20 28.86 32.66
CA GLN A 411 28.47 28.20 32.40
C GLN A 411 28.35 26.75 32.88
N PHE A 412 28.34 25.81 31.95
CA PHE A 412 28.76 24.42 32.17
C PHE A 412 29.88 24.10 31.20
#